data_AF-A0A967M0V0-F1
#
_entry.id   AF-A0A967M0V0-F1
#
_cell.length_a   1.000
_cell.length_b   1.000
_cell.length_c   1.000
_cell.angle_alpha   90.00
_cell.angle_beta   90.00
_cell.angle_gamma   90.00
#
_symmetry.space_group_name_H-M   'P 1'
#
loop_
_entity.id
_entity.type
_entity.pdbx_description
1 polymer ?
#
loop_
_entity_poly.entity_id
_entity_poly.type
_entity_poly.pdbx_seq_one_letter_code
_entity_poly.pdbx_strand_id
1 'polypeptide(L)' 'MLHKLGGAESVGPILMGMKKPIHVLQRGDDVADIVNMAAVAVVDVQESIG' A
#
# COMPACT_ATOMS: atom_id res chain seq x y z
N MET A 1 -7.96 10.32 -9.83
CA MET A 1 -8.98 11.35 -9.53
C MET A 1 -9.75 11.05 -8.23
N LEU A 2 -10.00 9.78 -7.86
CA LEU A 2 -10.61 9.40 -6.57
C LEU A 2 -9.86 9.90 -5.32
N HIS A 3 -8.52 9.83 -5.31
CA HIS A 3 -7.69 10.27 -4.17
C HIS A 3 -7.83 11.76 -3.80
N LYS A 4 -8.03 12.64 -4.79
CA LYS A 4 -8.13 14.09 -4.57
C LYS A 4 -9.55 14.58 -4.29
N LEU A 5 -10.57 13.75 -4.53
CA LEU A 5 -11.98 14.13 -4.41
C LEU A 5 -12.73 13.37 -3.30
N GLY A 6 -12.17 12.30 -2.75
CA GLY A 6 -12.93 11.32 -1.94
C GLY A 6 -12.50 11.13 -0.48
N GLY A 7 -11.55 11.90 0.07
CA GLY A 7 -11.11 11.72 1.47
C GLY A 7 -10.50 10.34 1.78
N ALA A 8 -10.20 9.56 0.75
CA ALA A 8 -9.58 8.24 0.86
C ALA A 8 -8.05 8.37 0.76
N GLU A 9 -7.36 7.95 1.81
CA GLU A 9 -5.92 7.75 1.83
C GLU A 9 -5.54 6.76 0.72
N SER A 10 -4.73 7.18 -0.24
CA SER A 10 -4.29 6.29 -1.30
C SER A 10 -3.19 5.39 -0.77
N VAL A 11 -3.55 4.19 -0.33
CA VAL A 11 -2.59 3.08 -0.33
C VAL A 11 -2.20 2.89 -1.80
N GLY A 12 -0.91 3.07 -2.13
CA GLY A 12 -0.38 3.20 -3.49
C GLY A 12 -0.73 2.04 -4.43
N PRO A 13 -0.32 2.10 -5.71
CA PRO A 13 -0.66 1.05 -6.67
C PRO A 13 -0.19 -0.32 -6.17
N ILE A 14 -1.15 -1.22 -5.92
CA ILE A 14 -0.89 -2.60 -5.49
C ILE A 14 -0.54 -3.42 -6.74
N LEU A 15 0.69 -3.92 -6.82
CA LEU A 15 1.15 -4.72 -7.94
C LEU A 15 0.74 -6.19 -7.75
N MET A 16 -0.18 -6.67 -8.59
CA MET A 16 -0.59 -8.08 -8.63
C MET A 16 0.34 -8.91 -9.54
N GLY A 17 0.47 -10.22 -9.26
CA GLY A 17 1.27 -11.15 -10.08
C GLY A 17 2.76 -11.19 -9.74
N MET A 18 3.18 -10.50 -8.68
CA MET A 18 4.55 -10.51 -8.18
C MET A 18 4.77 -11.68 -7.23
N LYS A 19 6.01 -12.18 -7.15
CA LYS A 19 6.38 -13.25 -6.20
C LYS A 19 6.36 -12.81 -4.73
N LYS A 20 6.30 -11.50 -4.48
CA LYS A 20 6.23 -10.85 -3.16
C LYS A 20 5.39 -9.58 -3.28
N PRO A 21 4.69 -9.14 -2.22
CA PRO A 21 3.94 -7.89 -2.23
C PRO A 21 4.84 -6.68 -2.49
N ILE A 22 4.38 -5.78 -3.35
CA ILE A 22 5.07 -4.53 -3.68
C ILE A 22 4.02 -3.41 -3.69
N HIS A 23 4.22 -2.46 -2.79
CA HIS A 23 3.43 -1.23 -2.69
C HIS A 23 4.34 -0.03 -2.92
N VAL A 24 3.82 1.00 -3.60
CA VAL A 24 4.60 2.19 -3.97
C VAL A 24 4.13 3.40 -3.17
N LEU A 25 5.03 3.94 -2.37
CA LEU A 25 4.85 5.22 -1.68
C LEU A 25 4.91 6.38 -2.69
N GLN A 26 4.10 7.41 -2.47
CA GLN A 26 4.12 8.64 -3.25
C GLN A 26 5.10 9.66 -2.65
N ARG A 27 5.52 10.62 -3.47
CA ARG A 27 6.34 11.73 -2.98
C ARG A 27 5.47 12.64 -2.12
N GLY A 28 5.87 12.84 -0.87
CA GLY A 28 5.13 13.66 0.09
C GLY A 28 4.28 12.86 1.08
N ASP A 29 4.35 11.52 1.03
CA ASP A 29 3.76 10.66 2.06
C ASP A 29 4.43 10.92 3.43
N ASP A 30 3.61 10.98 4.46
CA ASP A 30 4.07 11.18 5.83
C ASP A 30 4.56 9.85 6.42
N VAL A 31 5.30 9.92 7.53
CA VAL A 31 5.83 8.73 8.20
C VAL A 31 4.73 7.73 8.56
N ALA A 32 3.52 8.22 8.89
CA ALA A 32 2.37 7.37 9.17
C ALA A 32 1.98 6.49 7.98
N ASP A 33 1.98 7.06 6.77
CA ASP A 33 1.64 6.34 5.53
C ASP A 33 2.67 5.24 5.23
N ILE A 34 3.95 5.51 5.51
CA ILE A 34 5.03 4.52 5.37
C ILE A 34 4.81 3.33 6.31
N VAL A 35 4.48 3.61 7.58
CA VAL A 35 4.23 2.56 8.58
C VAL A 35 2.98 1.75 8.24
N ASN A 36 1.90 2.42 7.83
CA ASN A 36 0.67 1.77 7.38
C ASN A 36 0.94 0.86 6.18
N MET A 37 1.67 1.35 5.17
CA MET A 37 1.98 0.57 3.98
C MET A 37 2.88 -0.63 4.27
N ALA A 38 3.80 -0.52 5.23
CA ALA A 38 4.60 -1.65 5.71
C ALA A 38 3.72 -2.70 6.40
N ALA A 39 2.75 -2.29 7.21
CA ALA A 39 1.81 -3.21 7.85
C ALA A 39 0.94 -3.96 6.83
N VAL A 40 0.41 -3.25 5.83
CA VAL A 40 -0.34 -3.85 4.71
C VAL A 40 0.53 -4.88 3.97
N ALA A 41 1.79 -4.54 3.65
CA ALA A 41 2.71 -5.47 2.98
C ALA A 41 2.92 -6.78 3.75
N VAL A 42 2.94 -6.72 5.09
CA VAL A 42 3.08 -7.91 5.94
C VAL A 42 1.81 -8.76 5.89
N VAL A 43 0.63 -8.14 5.97
CA VAL A 43 -0.66 -8.84 5.87
C VAL A 43 -0.79 -9.52 4.51
N ASP A 44 -0.48 -8.82 3.42
CA ASP A 44 -0.49 -9.38 2.07
C ASP A 44 0.43 -10.59 1.92
N VAL A 45 1.61 -10.55 2.56
CA VAL A 45 2.48 -11.74 2.63
C VAL A 45 1.77 -12.86 3.36
N GLN A 46 1.23 -12.62 4.56
CA GLN A 46 0.57 -13.64 5.39
C GLN A 46 -0.61 -14.31 4.67
N GLU A 47 -1.44 -13.54 3.96
CA GLU A 47 -2.56 -14.08 3.18
C GLU A 47 -2.09 -14.88 1.96
N SER A 48 -0.94 -14.52 1.35
CA SER A 48 -0.36 -15.28 0.23
C SER A 48 0.28 -16.60 0.63
N ILE A 49 0.63 -16.81 1.90
CA ILE A 49 1.17 -18.09 2.42
C ILE A 49 0.10 -18.94 3.12
N GLY A 50 -1.13 -18.42 3.25
CA GLY A 50 -2.30 -19.10 3.80
C GLY A 50 -2.99 -20.03 2.81
#